data_AF-A0A929HGU4-F1
#
_entry.id   AF-A0A929HGU4-F1
#
_cell.length_a   1.000
_cell.length_b   1.000
_cell.length_c   1.000
_cell.angle_alpha   90.00
_cell.angle_beta   90.00
_cell.angle_gamma   90.00
#
_symmetry.space_group_name_H-M   'P 1'
#
loop_
_entity.id
_entity.type
_entity.pdbx_description
1 polymer ?
#
loop_
_entity_poly.entity_id
_entity_poly.type
_entity_poly.pdbx_seq_one_letter_code
_entity_poly.pdbx_strand_id
1 'polypeptide(L)'
;MDLREQRDQQHYQAALLVRRLARLSADSTWARRASGVRAAIDKALSKTNEQNSTHLGSLIESGFALLENAAREIQSPEDILLGLHKRKTSEAEQD
;
A
#
# COMPACT_ATOMS: atom_id res chain seq x y z
N MET A 1 10.91 -11.73 -22.21
CA MET A 1 10.11 -12.11 -21.04
C MET A 1 8.81 -12.67 -21.58
N ASP A 2 8.50 -13.93 -21.25
CA ASP A 2 7.28 -14.59 -21.72
C ASP A 2 6.04 -14.05 -20.96
N LEU A 3 4.86 -14.12 -21.57
CA LEU A 3 3.58 -13.70 -20.97
C LEU A 3 3.28 -14.47 -19.68
N ARG A 4 3.71 -15.73 -19.60
CA ARG A 4 3.60 -16.55 -18.38
C ARG A 4 4.49 -16.00 -17.27
N GLU A 5 5.76 -15.73 -17.56
CA GLU A 5 6.70 -15.14 -16.61
C GLU A 5 6.20 -13.77 -16.11
N GLN A 6 5.61 -12.96 -16.98
CA GLN A 6 5.03 -11.66 -16.60
C GLN A 6 3.87 -11.80 -15.64
N ARG A 7 2.97 -12.76 -15.87
CA ARG A 7 1.86 -13.03 -14.96
C ARG A 7 2.36 -13.53 -13.61
N ASP A 8 3.33 -14.44 -13.60
CA ASP A 8 3.90 -14.98 -12.36
C ASP A 8 4.58 -13.87 -11.55
N GLN A 9 5.30 -12.97 -12.23
CA GLN A 9 5.91 -11.80 -11.60
C GLN A 9 4.87 -10.85 -11.00
N GLN A 10 3.80 -10.55 -11.74
CA GLN A 10 2.70 -9.71 -11.22
C GLN A 10 2.03 -10.35 -10.00
N HIS A 11 1.78 -11.66 -10.04
CA HIS A 11 1.21 -12.39 -8.90
C HIS A 11 2.13 -12.33 -7.67
N TYR A 12 3.44 -12.50 -7.86
CA TYR A 12 4.42 -12.38 -6.80
C TYR A 12 4.42 -10.97 -6.18
N GLN A 13 4.47 -9.92 -7.02
CA GLN A 13 4.45 -8.52 -6.58
C GLN A 13 3.15 -8.19 -5.83
N ALA A 14 2.01 -8.65 -6.35
CA ALA A 14 0.71 -8.45 -5.74
C ALA A 14 0.63 -9.10 -4.34
N ALA A 15 1.07 -10.35 -4.21
CA ALA A 15 1.12 -11.04 -2.91
C ALA A 15 2.05 -10.34 -1.91
N LEU A 16 3.19 -9.84 -2.38
CA LEU A 16 4.12 -9.04 -1.57
C LEU A 16 3.48 -7.73 -1.10
N LEU A 17 2.80 -7.01 -1.99
CA LEU A 17 2.12 -5.76 -1.68
C LEU A 17 1.01 -5.95 -0.66
N VAL A 18 0.18 -6.98 -0.80
CA VAL A 18 -0.86 -7.29 0.19
C VAL A 18 -0.27 -7.43 1.59
N ARG A 19 0.84 -8.17 1.73
CA ARG A 19 1.52 -8.34 3.02
C ARG A 19 2.12 -7.03 3.55
N ARG A 20 2.70 -6.18 2.70
CA ARG A 20 3.33 -4.92 3.12
C ARG A 20 2.29 -3.85 3.47
N LEU A 21 1.26 -3.70 2.66
CA LEU A 21 0.16 -2.77 2.91
C LEU A 21 -0.61 -3.11 4.19
N ALA A 22 -0.73 -4.39 4.53
CA ALA A 22 -1.30 -4.85 5.79
C ALA A 22 -0.52 -4.42 7.05
N ARG A 23 0.75 -4.02 6.90
CA ARG A 23 1.63 -3.61 8.00
C ARG A 23 1.68 -2.10 8.21
N LEU A 24 1.02 -1.30 7.37
CA LEU A 24 0.91 0.13 7.63
C LEU A 24 0.16 0.35 8.94
N SER A 25 0.68 1.21 9.80
CA SER A 25 0.03 1.57 11.06
C SER A 25 -1.36 2.14 10.79
N ALA A 26 -2.33 1.84 11.66
CA ALA A 26 -3.65 2.47 11.62
C ALA A 26 -3.57 4.00 11.73
N ASP A 27 -2.50 4.52 12.34
CA ASP A 27 -2.24 5.96 12.48
C ASP A 27 -1.61 6.60 11.22
N SER A 28 -1.20 5.81 10.21
CA SER A 28 -0.69 6.36 8.95
C SER A 28 -1.82 7.01 8.15
N THR A 29 -1.57 8.18 7.58
CA THR A 29 -2.58 8.84 6.72
C THR A 29 -2.88 8.03 5.46
N TRP A 30 -2.01 7.08 5.11
CA TRP A 30 -2.15 6.17 3.98
C TRP A 30 -2.90 4.87 4.31
N ALA A 31 -3.17 4.56 5.58
CA ALA A 31 -3.76 3.28 6.01
C ALA A 31 -5.12 2.99 5.35
N ARG A 32 -5.97 4.01 5.21
CA ARG A 32 -7.29 3.87 4.57
C ARG A 32 -7.15 3.60 3.07
N ARG A 33 -6.25 4.32 2.39
CA ARG A 33 -5.97 4.09 0.95
C ARG A 33 -5.35 2.70 0.73
N ALA A 34 -4.45 2.28 1.62
CA ALA A 34 -3.83 0.96 1.58
C ALA A 34 -4.85 -0.16 1.66
N SER A 35 -5.84 -0.02 2.54
CA SER A 35 -6.92 -1.00 2.72
C SER A 35 -7.75 -1.15 1.43
N GLY A 36 -8.05 -0.05 0.75
CA GLY A 36 -8.74 -0.06 -0.54
C GLY A 36 -7.93 -0.73 -1.66
N VAL A 37 -6.65 -0.38 -1.78
CA VAL A 37 -5.74 -1.00 -2.78
C VAL A 37 -5.58 -2.49 -2.51
N ARG A 38 -5.48 -2.91 -1.24
CA ARG A 38 -5.37 -4.32 -0.87
C ARG A 38 -6.58 -5.13 -1.32
N ALA A 39 -7.78 -4.65 -1.02
CA ALA A 39 -9.02 -5.30 -1.42
C ALA A 39 -9.16 -5.37 -2.96
N ALA A 40 -8.72 -4.32 -3.67
CA ALA A 40 -8.70 -4.32 -5.13
C ALA A 40 -7.71 -5.35 -5.71
N ILE A 41 -6.51 -5.46 -5.14
CA ILE A 41 -5.51 -6.47 -5.52
C ILE A 41 -6.03 -7.88 -5.26
N ASP A 42 -6.60 -8.16 -4.08
CA ASP A 42 -7.17 -9.48 -3.75
C ASP A 42 -8.29 -9.85 -4.74
N LYS A 43 -9.16 -8.90 -5.06
CA LYS A 43 -10.22 -9.09 -6.06
C LYS A 43 -9.66 -9.34 -7.46
N ALA A 44 -8.60 -8.64 -7.85
CA ALA A 44 -7.95 -8.86 -9.13
C ALA A 44 -7.29 -10.26 -9.17
N LEU A 45 -6.58 -10.68 -8.12
CA LEU A 45 -5.94 -12.01 -8.05
C LEU A 45 -6.93 -13.16 -8.18
N SER A 46 -8.19 -12.98 -7.76
CA SER A 46 -9.24 -14.00 -7.93
C SER A 46 -9.75 -14.19 -9.36
N LYS A 47 -9.36 -13.31 -10.31
CA LYS A 47 -9.81 -13.34 -11.71
C LYS A 47 -8.69 -13.80 -12.65
N THR A 48 -9.01 -14.71 -13.57
CA THR A 48 -8.00 -15.39 -14.41
C THR A 48 -8.05 -15.00 -15.90
N ASN A 49 -8.41 -13.75 -16.23
CA ASN A 49 -8.45 -13.29 -17.63
C ASN A 49 -7.31 -12.31 -17.99
N GLU A 50 -7.06 -12.10 -19.28
CA GLU A 50 -5.96 -11.22 -19.75
C GLU A 50 -6.18 -9.74 -19.43
N GLN A 51 -7.41 -9.23 -19.52
CA GLN A 51 -7.75 -7.84 -19.15
C GLN A 51 -7.43 -7.55 -17.68
N ASN A 52 -7.45 -8.57 -16.84
CA ASN A 52 -7.10 -8.49 -15.44
C ASN A 52 -5.59 -8.35 -15.21
N SER A 53 -4.73 -8.77 -16.14
CA SER A 53 -3.27 -8.58 -16.03
C SER A 53 -2.88 -7.10 -16.14
N THR A 54 -3.47 -6.35 -17.07
CA THR A 54 -3.25 -4.90 -17.18
C THR A 54 -3.77 -4.18 -15.94
N HIS A 55 -4.98 -4.52 -15.49
CA HIS A 55 -5.57 -3.93 -14.29
C HIS A 55 -4.74 -4.23 -13.02
N LEU A 56 -4.28 -5.48 -12.87
CA LEU A 56 -3.42 -5.89 -11.77
C LEU A 56 -2.09 -5.13 -11.79
N GLY A 57 -1.51 -4.91 -12.98
CA GLY A 57 -0.32 -4.08 -13.16
C GLY A 57 -0.50 -2.66 -12.59
N SER A 58 -1.58 -1.98 -12.95
CA SER A 58 -1.87 -0.63 -12.42
C SER A 58 -2.11 -0.61 -10.90
N LEU A 59 -2.72 -1.67 -10.36
CA LEU A 59 -2.89 -1.82 -8.91
C LEU A 59 -1.56 -2.05 -8.19
N ILE A 60 -0.64 -2.81 -8.80
CA ILE A 60 0.71 -3.03 -8.28
C ILE A 60 1.48 -1.70 -8.21
N GLU A 61 1.45 -0.91 -9.29
CA GLU A 61 2.08 0.42 -9.33
C GLU A 61 1.50 1.34 -8.24
N SER A 62 0.17 1.38 -8.12
CA SER A 62 -0.51 2.16 -7.08
C SER A 62 -0.11 1.71 -5.67
N GLY A 63 0.02 0.41 -5.44
CA GLY A 63 0.44 -0.16 -4.16
C GLY A 63 1.88 0.22 -3.80
N PHE A 64 2.81 0.19 -4.75
CA PHE A 64 4.19 0.63 -4.52
C PHE A 64 4.28 2.12 -4.24
N ALA A 65 3.58 2.96 -5.02
CA ALA A 65 3.53 4.40 -4.77
C ALA A 65 2.97 4.72 -3.37
N LEU A 66 2.00 3.94 -2.90
CA LEU A 66 1.43 4.11 -1.57
C LEU A 66 2.43 3.72 -0.47
N LEU A 67 3.17 2.63 -0.64
CA LEU A 67 4.25 2.26 0.28
C LEU A 67 5.37 3.31 0.31
N GLU A 68 5.73 3.87 -0.84
CA GLU A 68 6.73 4.95 -0.92
C GLU A 68 6.28 6.19 -0.15
N ASN A 69 5.04 6.62 -0.36
CA ASN A 69 4.46 7.76 0.36
C ASN A 69 4.37 7.51 1.87
N ALA A 70 3.98 6.30 2.28
CA ALA A 70 3.96 5.92 3.68
C ALA A 70 5.36 5.88 4.31
N ALA A 71 6.38 5.44 3.56
CA ALA A 71 7.76 5.46 4.03
C ALA A 71 8.29 6.89 4.22
N ARG A 72 7.88 7.84 3.38
CA ARG A 72 8.22 9.26 3.51
C ARG A 72 7.63 9.92 4.77
N GLU A 73 6.50 9.42 5.30
CA GLU A 73 5.95 9.91 6.59
C GLU A 73 6.93 9.72 7.75
N ILE A 74 7.78 8.71 7.69
CA ILE A 74 8.69 8.31 8.78
C ILE A 74 9.99 9.13 8.75
N GLN A 75 10.27 9.89 7.67
CA GLN A 75 11.59 10.46 7.38
C GLN A 75 11.84 11.88 7.93
N SER A 76 11.36 12.22 9.12
CA SER A 76 12.08 13.20 9.94
C SER A 76 13.10 12.45 10.82
N PRO A 77 14.40 12.77 10.76
CA PRO A 77 15.39 12.25 11.71
C PRO A 77 14.95 12.47 13.17
N GLU A 78 14.21 13.55 13.42
CA GLU A 78 13.68 13.93 14.73
C GLU A 78 12.55 12.98 15.17
N ASP A 79 11.67 12.55 14.25
CA ASP A 79 10.57 11.63 14.56
C ASP A 79 11.06 10.21 14.88
N ILE A 80 12.13 9.78 14.20
CA ILE A 80 12.78 8.48 14.43
C ILE A 80 13.48 8.46 15.79
N LEU A 81 14.20 9.53 16.13
CA LEU A 81 14.98 9.62 17.39
C LEU A 81 14.09 9.88 18.62
N LEU A 82 12.99 10.61 18.46
CA LEU A 82 12.12 10.97 19.58
C LEU A 82 10.96 9.99 19.81
N GLY A 83 10.80 8.96 18.95
CA GLY A 83 9.67 8.02 19.03
C GLY A 83 8.31 8.71 18.89
N LEU A 84 8.28 9.92 18.32
CA LEU A 84 7.11 10.79 18.23
C LEU A 84 6.21 10.40 17.05
N HIS A 85 5.78 9.15 16.98
CA HIS A 85 4.52 8.85 16.27
C HIS A 85 3.36 9.25 17.19
N LYS A 86 3.24 10.54 17.53
CA LYS A 86 2.11 11.05 18.29
C LYS A 86 0.92 11.20 17.35
N ARG A 87 -0.08 10.36 17.61
CA ARG A 87 -1.47 10.42 17.17
C ARG A 87 -1.95 11.85 16.94
N LYS A 88 -2.37 12.19 15.72
CA LYS A 88 -3.32 13.28 15.49
C LYS A 88 -4.70 12.83 15.97
N THR A 89 -4.93 12.87 17.28
CA THR A 89 -6.29 12.83 17.85
C THR A 89 -6.37 13.84 18.99
N SER A 90 -7.25 14.83 18.80
CA SER A 90 -7.66 15.90 19.74
C SER A 90 -6.57 16.96 19.98
N GLU A 91 -6.80 18.27 19.96
CA GLU A 91 -7.97 19.09 20.31
C GLU A 91 -8.17 20.24 19.30
N ALA A 92 -9.37 20.36 18.74
CA ALA A 92 -9.92 21.66 18.40
C ALA A 92 -10.90 22.00 19.53
N GLU A 93 -10.34 22.29 20.71
CA GLU A 93 -11.04 23.02 21.75
C GLU A 93 -10.77 24.51 21.56
N GLN A 94 -11.88 25.23 21.39
CA GLN A 94 -12.17 26.54 21.95
C GLN A 94 -11.49 27.77 21.32
N ASP A 95 -12.28 28.46 20.48
CA ASP A 95 -12.53 29.90 20.61
C ASP A 95 -14.05 30.14 20.48
#